data_AF-A0A243PE16-F1
#
_entry.id   AF-A0A243PE16-F1
#
_cell.length_a   1.000
_cell.length_b   1.000
_cell.length_c   1.000
_cell.angle_alpha   90.00
_cell.angle_beta   90.00
_cell.angle_gamma   90.00
#
_symmetry.space_group_name_H-M   'P 1'
#
loop_
_entity.id
_entity.type
_entity.pdbx_description
1 polymer ?
#
loop_
_entity_poly.entity_id
_entity_poly.type
_entity_poly.pdbx_seq_one_letter_code
_entity_poly.pdbx_strand_id
1 'polypeptide(L)' 'MPHAKRAAIPAAPRKSLIEWIENDGNSADISQPACSSQAKALHARILSDPYDGNGETPEPLACPAGLPLPPLG' A
#
# COMPACT_ATOMS: atom_id res chain seq x y z
N MET A 1 25.74 -24.93 -2.97
CA MET A 1 25.08 -24.96 -1.64
C MET A 1 23.62 -25.35 -1.85
N PRO A 2 23.13 -26.49 -1.34
CA PRO A 2 21.71 -26.84 -1.45
C PRO A 2 20.86 -25.86 -0.64
N HIS A 3 19.77 -25.36 -1.22
CA HIS A 3 18.87 -24.42 -0.56
C HIS A 3 18.13 -25.16 0.57
N ALA A 4 18.25 -24.68 1.81
CA ALA A 4 17.51 -25.24 2.94
C ALA A 4 16.01 -25.16 2.65
N LYS A 5 15.32 -26.31 2.70
CA LYS A 5 13.85 -26.37 2.62
C LYS A 5 13.28 -25.50 3.74
N ARG A 6 12.75 -24.33 3.40
CA ARG A 6 12.06 -23.46 4.36
C ARG A 6 10.78 -24.16 4.81
N ALA A 7 10.54 -24.19 6.12
CA ALA A 7 9.29 -24.69 6.68
C ALA A 7 8.12 -23.81 6.21
N ALA A 8 6.97 -24.41 5.96
CA ALA A 8 5.77 -23.68 5.60
C ALA A 8 5.29 -22.83 6.79
N ILE A 9 4.95 -21.57 6.53
CA ILE A 9 4.34 -20.71 7.56
C ILE A 9 2.91 -21.21 7.78
N PRO A 10 2.51 -21.55 9.02
CA PRO A 10 1.16 -22.01 9.30
C PRO A 10 0.16 -20.89 8.98
N ALA A 11 -1.04 -21.29 8.55
CA ALA A 11 -2.13 -20.33 8.34
C ALA A 11 -2.42 -19.60 9.65
N ALA A 12 -2.39 -18.27 9.61
CA ALA A 12 -2.78 -17.46 10.76
C ALA A 12 -4.24 -17.76 11.13
N PRO A 13 -4.59 -17.83 12.42
CA PRO A 13 -5.98 -17.91 12.84
C PRO A 13 -6.77 -16.74 12.26
N ARG A 14 -7.87 -17.03 11.56
CA ARG A 14 -8.76 -16.02 10.98
C ARG A 14 -10.02 -15.96 11.84
N LYS A 15 -10.38 -14.76 12.29
CA LYS A 15 -11.68 -14.51 12.92
C LYS A 15 -12.80 -14.78 11.94
N SER A 16 -13.98 -15.15 12.46
CA SER A 16 -15.19 -15.19 11.63
C SER A 16 -15.58 -13.76 11.21
N LEU A 17 -16.36 -13.60 10.13
CA LEU A 17 -16.79 -12.28 9.67
C LEU A 17 -17.57 -11.53 10.76
N ILE A 18 -18.44 -12.23 11.50
CA ILE A 18 -19.22 -11.66 12.61
C ILE A 18 -18.27 -11.16 13.71
N GLU A 19 -17.32 -11.99 14.11
CA GLU A 19 -16.34 -11.65 15.14
C GLU A 19 -15.45 -10.47 14.73
N TRP A 20 -15.12 -10.33 13.45
CA TRP A 20 -14.37 -9.18 12.93
C TRP A 20 -15.20 -7.89 12.98
N ILE A 21 -16.47 -7.94 12.58
CA ILE A 21 -17.38 -6.80 12.60
C ILE A 21 -17.58 -6.29 14.04
N GLU A 22 -17.79 -7.22 14.99
CA GLU A 22 -18.06 -6.89 16.38
C GLU A 22 -16.84 -6.33 17.12
N ASN A 23 -15.64 -6.83 16.82
CA ASN A 23 -14.44 -6.53 17.62
C ASN A 23 -13.43 -5.58 16.94
N ASP A 24 -13.38 -5.55 15.61
CA ASP A 24 -12.37 -4.82 14.84
C ASP A 24 -12.98 -3.77 13.89
N GLY A 25 -14.29 -3.84 13.60
CA GLY A 25 -14.97 -3.05 12.58
C GLY A 25 -15.03 -1.53 12.82
N ASN A 26 -14.68 -1.06 14.03
CA ASN A 26 -14.63 0.37 14.38
C ASN A 26 -13.21 0.86 14.76
N SER A 27 -12.19 0.01 14.62
CA SER A 27 -10.81 0.43 14.83
C SER A 27 -10.34 1.27 13.63
N ALA A 28 -10.69 2.56 13.64
CA ALA A 28 -10.06 3.58 12.81
C ALA A 28 -8.59 3.84 13.20
N ASP A 29 -8.07 3.08 14.17
CA ASP A 29 -6.68 3.11 14.60
C ASP A 29 -5.81 2.36 13.59
N ILE A 30 -5.78 2.87 12.35
CA ILE A 30 -4.70 2.60 11.42
C ILE A 30 -3.51 3.39 11.96
N SER A 31 -2.95 2.92 13.08
CA SER A 31 -1.65 3.36 13.52
C SER A 31 -0.71 3.10 12.34
N GLN A 32 -0.23 4.17 11.71
CA GLN A 32 0.68 4.02 10.59
C GLN A 32 1.81 3.12 11.04
N PRO A 33 2.17 2.09 10.24
CA PRO A 33 3.23 1.17 10.64
C PRO A 33 4.46 2.00 11.00
N ALA A 34 5.09 1.66 12.12
CA ALA A 34 6.25 2.37 12.63
C ALA A 34 7.37 2.35 11.56
N CYS A 35 7.42 3.38 10.72
CA CYS A 35 8.47 3.53 9.73
C CYS A 35 9.73 4.02 10.41
N SER A 36 10.87 3.45 10.01
CA SER A 36 12.17 3.98 10.37
C SER A 36 12.30 5.43 9.90
N SER A 37 13.11 6.24 10.59
CA SER A 37 13.36 7.62 10.20
C SER A 37 13.88 7.73 8.76
N GLN A 38 14.65 6.73 8.31
CA GLN A 38 15.12 6.63 6.93
C GLN A 38 13.97 6.41 5.93
N ALA A 39 13.04 5.49 6.24
CA ALA A 39 11.88 5.25 5.39
C ALA A 39 10.98 6.49 5.32
N LYS A 40 10.77 7.19 6.44
CA LYS A 40 10.02 8.45 6.47
C LYS A 40 10.67 9.54 5.61
N ALA A 41 12.00 9.69 5.71
CA ALA A 41 12.74 10.66 4.90
C ALA A 41 12.69 10.34 3.40
N LEU A 42 12.77 9.06 3.04
CA LEU A 42 12.63 8.61 1.65
C LEU A 42 11.22 8.87 1.11
N HIS A 43 10.18 8.56 1.87
CA HIS A 43 8.79 8.88 1.50
C HIS A 43 8.58 10.38 1.31
N ALA A 44 9.10 11.21 2.21
CA ALA A 44 9.03 12.67 2.07
C ALA A 44 9.68 13.13 0.77
N ARG A 45 10.88 12.64 0.43
CA ARG A 45 11.56 12.99 -0.82
C ARG A 45 10.81 12.57 -2.09
N ILE A 46 10.12 11.44 -2.06
CA ILE A 46 9.32 10.94 -3.19
C ILE A 46 8.02 11.76 -3.35
N LEU A 47 7.38 12.13 -2.24
CA LEU A 47 6.16 12.94 -2.25
C LEU A 47 6.44 14.42 -2.53
N SER A 48 7.62 14.91 -2.16
CA SER A 48 8.03 16.30 -2.33
C SER A 48 8.40 16.68 -3.76
N ASP A 49 8.33 15.76 -4.72
CA ASP A 49 8.48 16.12 -6.13
C ASP A 49 7.22 15.85 -6.95
N PRO A 50 6.29 16.81 -6.96
CA PRO A 50 5.32 16.94 -8.04
C PRO A 50 5.78 17.94 -9.13
N TYR A 51 6.94 18.61 -9.01
CA TYR A 51 7.29 19.79 -9.81
C TYR A 51 8.76 20.17 -9.60
N ASP A 52 9.69 19.43 -10.20
CA ASP A 52 11.09 19.84 -10.36
C ASP A 52 11.16 21.06 -11.30
N GLY A 53 10.78 22.23 -10.78
CA GLY A 53 11.15 23.57 -11.22
C GLY A 53 10.73 24.06 -12.62
N ASN A 54 10.10 23.27 -13.47
CA ASN A 54 9.94 23.60 -14.90
C ASN A 54 8.53 24.06 -15.34
N GLY A 55 7.58 24.29 -14.44
CA GLY A 55 6.29 24.83 -14.87
C GLY A 55 5.32 23.78 -15.44
N GLU A 56 5.76 22.54 -15.64
CA GLU A 56 4.98 21.50 -16.32
C GLU A 56 4.18 20.67 -15.31
N THR A 57 2.85 20.68 -15.48
CA THR A 57 1.97 19.78 -14.73
C THR A 57 2.40 18.34 -14.97
N PRO A 58 2.57 17.50 -13.94
CA PRO A 58 2.85 16.08 -14.14
C PRO A 58 1.88 15.50 -15.14
N GLU A 59 2.39 14.96 -16.25
CA GLU A 59 1.55 14.28 -17.22
C GLU A 59 0.84 13.14 -16.48
N PRO A 60 -0.50 13.03 -16.56
CA PRO A 60 -1.21 11.91 -15.99
C PRO A 60 -0.62 10.62 -16.54
N LEU A 61 -0.30 9.67 -15.65
CA LEU A 61 0.16 8.35 -16.07
C LEU A 61 -0.85 7.78 -17.07
N ALA A 62 -0.38 7.52 -18.29
CA ALA A 62 -1.23 6.91 -19.31
C ALA A 62 -1.78 5.58 -18.78
N CYS A 63 -3.07 5.35 -18.98
CA CYS A 63 -3.66 4.06 -18.61
C CYS A 63 -2.93 2.96 -19.40
N PRO A 64 -2.47 1.89 -18.73
CA PRO A 64 -1.85 0.77 -19.44
C PRO A 64 -2.82 0.23 -20.48
N ALA A 65 -2.30 -0.06 -21.68
CA ALA A 65 -3.09 -0.61 -22.77
C ALA A 65 -3.80 -1.90 -22.30
N GLY A 66 -5.13 -1.95 -22.41
CA GLY A 66 -5.94 -3.10 -22.04
C GLY A 66 -6.68 -3.02 -20.70
N LEU A 67 -6.57 -1.92 -19.95
CA LEU A 67 -7.38 -1.64 -18.76
C LEU A 67 -8.31 -0.43 -18.99
N PRO A 68 -9.38 -0.58 -19.79
CA PRO A 68 -10.35 0.49 -19.94
C PRO A 68 -11.00 0.81 -18.59
N LEU A 69 -11.01 2.08 -18.21
CA LEU A 69 -11.82 2.54 -17.08
C LEU A 69 -13.31 2.32 -17.42
N PRO A 70 -14.12 1.81 -16.47
CA PRO A 70 -15.56 1.72 -16.68
C PRO A 70 -16.15 3.12 -16.91
N PRO A 71 -17.24 3.23 -17.70
CA PRO A 71 -17.88 4.52 -17.93
C PRO A 71 -18.35 5.11 -16.59
N LEU A 72 -18.06 6.39 -16.40
CA LEU A 72 -18.70 7.19 -15.37
C LEU A 72 -20.13 7.43 -15.85
N GLY A 73 -21.09 6.84 -15.13
CA GLY A 73 -22.49 6.72 -15.55
C GLY A 73 -23.22 8.03 -15.83
#